data_AF-A0A7C2YZN7-F1
#
_entry.id   AF-A0A7C2YZN7-F1
#
_cell.length_a   1.000
_cell.length_b   1.000
_cell.length_c   1.000
_cell.angle_alpha   90.00
_cell.angle_beta   90.00
_cell.angle_gamma   90.00
#
_symmetry.space_group_name_H-M   'P 1'
#
loop_
_entity.id
_entity.type
_entity.pdbx_description
1 polymer ?
#
loop_
_entity_poly.entity_id
_entity_poly.type
_entity_poly.pdbx_seq_one_letter_code
_entity_poly.pdbx_strand_id
1 'polypeptide(L)'
;MTRERALVANPAPMSEFVAPFTVQSKLTGHDYQVRFSHLWNAISTRHADAVDCKFFVDGRGVIVGLAHPAFVRFRERSGRDLTDREASHIAAAYLRERLEEEDEHALYDVPAEEVLRLAEALGIG
;
A
#
# COMPACT_ATOMS: atom_id res chain seq x y z
N MET A 1 -5.16 20.04 -40.01
CA MET A 1 -5.89 18.90 -39.41
C MET A 1 -4.85 17.93 -38.85
N THR A 2 -4.53 18.01 -37.55
CA THR A 2 -5.01 17.11 -36.46
C THR A 2 -4.24 15.78 -36.47
N ARG A 3 -3.49 15.37 -35.44
CA ARG A 3 -3.91 15.18 -34.04
C ARG A 3 -2.85 15.64 -33.02
N GLU A 4 -3.29 16.50 -32.13
CA GLU A 4 -2.70 16.67 -30.79
C GLU A 4 -2.94 15.38 -30.01
N ARG A 5 -1.88 14.79 -29.45
CA ARG A 5 -1.95 13.56 -28.67
C ARG A 5 -2.43 13.92 -27.26
N ALA A 6 -3.72 14.25 -27.13
CA ALA A 6 -4.34 14.32 -25.82
C ALA A 6 -4.37 12.91 -25.22
N LEU A 7 -3.84 12.78 -24.00
CA LEU A 7 -4.42 12.09 -22.84
C LEU A 7 -3.30 11.78 -21.82
N VAL A 8 -2.96 12.75 -20.96
CA VAL A 8 -2.55 12.40 -19.59
C VAL A 8 -3.83 12.42 -18.77
N ALA A 9 -4.56 11.31 -18.81
CA ALA A 9 -5.66 11.11 -17.88
C ALA A 9 -5.09 10.31 -16.69
N ASN A 10 -4.76 11.02 -15.60
CA ASN A 10 -4.72 10.39 -14.29
C ASN A 10 -6.14 10.53 -13.71
N PRO A 11 -6.97 9.48 -13.70
CA PRO A 11 -8.40 9.61 -13.43
C PRO A 11 -8.71 10.04 -11.99
N ALA A 12 -7.73 9.96 -11.08
CA ALA A 12 -7.78 10.51 -9.72
C ALA A 12 -6.34 10.74 -9.20
N PRO A 13 -6.10 11.71 -8.31
CA PRO A 13 -4.84 11.83 -7.57
C PRO A 13 -4.47 10.50 -6.90
N MET A 14 -3.17 10.18 -6.85
CA MET A 14 -2.68 8.94 -6.20
C MET A 14 -3.16 8.84 -4.75
N SER A 15 -3.29 9.97 -4.05
CA SER A 15 -3.85 10.04 -2.69
C SER A 15 -5.26 9.49 -2.54
N GLU A 16 -5.99 9.29 -3.65
CA GLU A 16 -7.35 8.75 -3.68
C GLU A 16 -7.39 7.26 -4.09
N PHE A 17 -6.23 6.59 -4.20
CA PHE A 17 -6.22 5.15 -4.49
C PHE A 17 -6.90 4.35 -3.38
N VAL A 18 -6.68 4.73 -2.13
CA VAL A 18 -7.33 4.16 -0.96
C VAL A 18 -8.17 5.25 -0.29
N ALA A 19 -9.48 5.01 -0.17
CA ALA A 19 -10.36 5.91 0.57
C ALA A 19 -9.95 5.96 2.07
N PRO A 20 -10.11 7.11 2.75
CA PRO A 20 -9.88 7.19 4.20
C PRO A 20 -10.70 6.13 4.95
N PHE A 21 -10.13 5.57 6.02
CA PHE A 21 -10.78 4.54 6.81
C PHE A 21 -10.42 4.65 8.29
N THR A 22 -11.24 4.03 9.12
CA THR A 22 -11.01 3.88 10.56
C THR A 22 -10.65 2.42 10.89
N VAL A 23 -9.79 2.24 11.88
CA VAL A 23 -9.44 0.93 12.46
C VAL A 23 -9.65 1.01 13.96
N GLN A 24 -10.49 0.15 14.52
CA GLN A 24 -10.66 0.05 15.96
C GLN A 24 -9.67 -0.97 16.51
N SER A 25 -8.94 -0.60 17.55
CA SER A 25 -8.12 -1.51 18.34
C SER A 25 -8.99 -2.56 19.03
N LYS A 26 -8.57 -3.83 18.96
CA LYS A 26 -9.18 -4.94 19.71
C LYS A 26 -8.75 -4.95 21.18
N LEU A 27 -7.68 -4.24 21.54
CA LEU A 27 -7.11 -4.23 22.88
C LEU A 27 -7.72 -3.14 23.76
N THR A 28 -7.84 -1.91 23.24
CA THR A 28 -8.32 -0.74 24.00
C THR A 28 -9.60 -0.13 23.47
N GLY A 29 -10.01 -0.48 22.23
CA GLY A 29 -11.12 0.18 21.55
C GLY A 29 -10.79 1.56 20.98
N HIS A 30 -9.51 1.97 20.95
CA HIS A 30 -9.09 3.20 20.27
C HIS A 30 -9.39 3.14 18.77
N ASP A 31 -9.94 4.22 18.22
CA ASP A 31 -10.30 4.35 16.80
C ASP A 31 -9.23 5.16 16.03
N TYR A 32 -8.31 4.45 15.36
CA TYR A 32 -7.30 5.05 14.50
C TYR A 32 -7.91 5.61 13.22
N GLN A 33 -7.62 6.88 12.90
CA GLN A 33 -7.99 7.51 11.64
C GLN A 33 -6.86 7.40 10.63
N VAL A 34 -7.11 6.70 9.52
CA VAL A 34 -6.09 6.38 8.52
C VAL A 34 -6.40 7.04 7.18
N ARG A 35 -5.40 7.74 6.63
CA ARG A 35 -5.47 8.35 5.30
C ARG A 35 -4.26 8.01 4.46
N PHE A 36 -4.49 7.51 3.24
CA PHE A 36 -3.42 7.31 2.27
C PHE A 36 -2.91 8.64 1.70
N SER A 37 -1.63 8.67 1.37
CA SER A 37 -0.97 9.85 0.80
C SER A 37 -0.46 9.58 -0.61
N HIS A 38 0.46 8.63 -0.75
CA HIS A 38 1.12 8.30 -2.01
C HIS A 38 1.98 7.03 -1.83
N LEU A 39 2.49 6.49 -2.93
CA LEU A 39 3.50 5.44 -2.96
C LEU A 39 4.71 5.82 -3.84
N TRP A 40 5.87 5.21 -3.57
CA TRP A 40 7.11 5.39 -4.34
C TRP A 40 8.03 4.18 -4.16
N ASN A 41 8.98 3.99 -5.06
CA ASN A 41 10.01 2.96 -4.89
C ASN A 41 11.06 3.43 -3.87
N ALA A 42 11.41 2.58 -2.90
CA ALA A 42 12.40 2.93 -1.89
C ALA A 42 13.77 3.30 -2.52
N ILE A 43 14.37 4.41 -2.07
CA ILE A 43 15.68 4.89 -2.56
C ILE A 43 16.73 4.76 -1.43
N SER A 44 17.58 3.74 -1.56
CA SER A 44 18.94 3.53 -1.02
C SER A 44 19.35 4.13 0.35
N THR A 45 18.50 4.08 1.37
CA THR A 45 18.98 4.17 2.78
C THR A 45 18.58 2.99 3.66
N ARG A 46 17.61 2.16 3.23
CA ARG A 46 17.13 0.98 3.98
C ARG A 46 16.90 -0.27 3.12
N HIS A 47 17.65 -0.42 2.02
CA HIS A 47 17.40 -1.32 0.88
C HIS A 47 16.53 -0.69 -0.22
N ALA A 48 16.97 -0.81 -1.48
CA ALA A 48 16.23 -0.31 -2.67
C ALA A 48 15.24 -1.38 -3.19
N ASP A 49 14.82 -2.29 -2.33
CA ASP A 49 14.09 -3.51 -2.65
C ASP A 49 12.66 -3.52 -2.09
N ALA A 50 12.05 -2.35 -1.90
CA ALA A 50 10.64 -2.20 -1.56
C ALA A 50 9.89 -1.10 -2.36
N VAL A 51 8.57 -1.22 -2.41
CA VAL A 51 7.62 -0.17 -2.78
C VAL A 51 7.01 0.41 -1.50
N ASP A 52 7.33 1.65 -1.17
CA ASP A 52 6.89 2.34 0.03
C ASP A 52 5.52 2.98 -0.18
N CYS A 53 4.57 2.68 0.71
CA CYS A 53 3.27 3.32 0.79
C CYS A 53 3.18 4.20 2.04
N LYS A 54 2.86 5.50 1.87
CA LYS A 54 2.70 6.42 3.00
C LYS A 54 1.26 6.60 3.41
N PHE A 55 1.02 6.47 4.71
CA PHE A 55 -0.22 6.76 5.38
C PHE A 55 -0.01 7.85 6.44
N PHE A 56 -1.10 8.51 6.80
CA PHE A 56 -1.22 9.26 8.03
C PHE A 56 -2.16 8.48 8.97
N VAL A 57 -1.66 8.10 10.14
CA VAL A 57 -2.42 7.47 11.22
C VAL A 57 -2.53 8.50 12.35
N ASP A 58 -3.74 8.98 12.61
CA ASP A 58 -3.99 10.09 13.55
C ASP A 58 -3.09 11.31 13.28
N GLY A 59 -2.86 11.59 11.98
CA GLY A 59 -2.00 12.69 11.52
C GLY A 59 -0.49 12.41 11.55
N ARG A 60 -0.04 11.27 12.11
CA ARG A 60 1.37 10.85 12.14
C ARG A 60 1.73 10.07 10.87
N GLY A 61 2.89 10.36 10.29
CA GLY A 61 3.35 9.68 9.08
C GLY A 61 3.81 8.26 9.36
N VAL A 62 3.26 7.30 8.62
CA VAL A 62 3.60 5.86 8.69
C VAL A 62 3.93 5.35 7.29
N ILE A 63 5.00 4.58 7.17
CA ILE A 63 5.44 3.96 5.92
C ILE A 63 5.22 2.45 5.97
N VAL A 64 4.64 1.89 4.93
CA VAL A 64 4.48 0.45 4.72
C VAL A 64 5.26 0.07 3.47
N GLY A 65 6.43 -0.54 3.63
CA GLY A 65 7.31 -0.97 2.55
C GLY A 65 6.97 -2.38 2.10
N LEU A 66 6.50 -2.54 0.86
CA LEU A 66 6.18 -3.84 0.27
C LEU A 66 7.40 -4.41 -0.46
N ALA A 67 7.88 -5.58 -0.06
CA ALA A 67 9.07 -6.18 -0.67
C ALA A 67 8.91 -6.41 -2.19
N HIS A 68 9.84 -5.90 -3.01
CA HIS A 68 9.89 -6.07 -4.46
C HIS A 68 9.82 -7.53 -4.94
N PRO A 69 10.41 -8.53 -4.26
CA PRO A 69 10.24 -9.93 -4.63
C PRO A 69 8.79 -10.38 -4.74
N ALA A 70 7.85 -9.76 -4.00
CA ALA A 70 6.42 -10.05 -4.12
C ALA A 70 5.87 -9.68 -5.49
N PHE A 71 6.29 -8.55 -6.06
CA PHE A 71 5.81 -8.06 -7.36
C PHE A 71 6.26 -8.98 -8.49
N VAL A 72 7.51 -9.45 -8.43
CA VAL A 72 8.04 -10.44 -9.38
C VAL A 72 7.26 -11.75 -9.29
N ARG A 73 7.10 -12.30 -8.08
CA ARG A 73 6.36 -13.54 -7.86
C ARG A 73 4.88 -13.43 -8.21
N PHE A 74 4.27 -12.28 -7.98
CA PHE A 74 2.89 -12.01 -8.39
C PHE A 74 2.77 -12.11 -9.90
N ARG A 75 3.64 -11.40 -10.64
CA ARG A 75 3.66 -11.43 -12.12
C ARG A 75 3.86 -12.84 -12.67
N GLU A 76 4.75 -13.63 -12.08
CA GLU A 76 4.98 -15.03 -12.48
C GLU A 76 3.73 -15.90 -12.32
N ARG A 77 2.88 -15.61 -11.32
CA ARG A 77 1.65 -16.37 -11.03
C ARG A 77 0.43 -15.88 -11.81
N SER A 78 0.24 -14.57 -11.91
CA SER A 78 -0.94 -13.94 -12.52
C SER A 78 -0.79 -13.66 -14.02
N GLY A 79 0.45 -13.61 -14.52
CA GLY A 79 0.75 -13.19 -15.89
C GLY A 79 0.67 -11.68 -16.12
N ARG A 80 0.52 -10.87 -15.06
CA ARG A 80 0.46 -9.39 -15.13
C ARG A 80 1.17 -8.73 -13.96
N ASP A 81 1.56 -7.47 -14.13
CA ASP A 81 2.14 -6.69 -13.04
C ASP A 81 1.07 -6.28 -12.01
N LEU A 82 1.47 -6.15 -10.75
CA LEU A 82 0.67 -5.54 -9.70
C LEU A 82 0.63 -4.02 -9.95
N THR A 83 -0.56 -3.44 -9.96
CA THR A 83 -0.70 -1.99 -10.16
C THR A 83 -0.42 -1.23 -8.87
N ASP A 84 -0.04 0.05 -8.98
CA ASP A 84 0.13 0.95 -7.84
C ASP A 84 -1.11 1.02 -6.93
N ARG A 85 -2.31 0.98 -7.53
CA ARG A 85 -3.57 0.96 -6.79
C ARG A 85 -3.70 -0.34 -5.98
N GLU A 86 -3.45 -1.49 -6.60
CA GLU A 86 -3.49 -2.78 -5.91
C GLU A 86 -2.45 -2.86 -4.79
N ALA A 87 -1.22 -2.41 -5.04
CA ALA A 87 -0.17 -2.30 -4.03
C ALA A 87 -0.61 -1.42 -2.84
N SER A 88 -1.22 -0.26 -3.10
CA SER A 88 -1.71 0.63 -2.04
C SER A 88 -2.81 -0.02 -1.18
N HIS A 89 -3.69 -0.84 -1.77
CA HIS A 89 -4.71 -1.59 -1.04
C HIS A 89 -4.10 -2.73 -0.20
N ILE A 90 -3.09 -3.43 -0.72
CA ILE A 90 -2.36 -4.44 0.05
C ILE A 90 -1.67 -3.81 1.26
N ALA A 91 -0.99 -2.67 1.06
CA ALA A 91 -0.37 -1.93 2.15
C ALA A 91 -1.40 -1.46 3.21
N ALA A 92 -2.57 -0.98 2.76
CA ALA A 92 -3.65 -0.57 3.66
C ALA A 92 -4.22 -1.76 4.46
N ALA A 93 -4.35 -2.94 3.82
CA ALA A 93 -4.79 -4.16 4.49
C ALA A 93 -3.77 -4.61 5.55
N TYR A 94 -2.48 -4.60 5.22
CA TYR A 94 -1.42 -4.89 6.18
C TYR A 94 -1.48 -3.93 7.38
N LEU A 95 -1.54 -2.62 7.13
CA LEU A 95 -1.59 -1.60 8.19
C LEU A 95 -2.83 -1.76 9.08
N ARG A 96 -3.99 -2.08 8.49
CA ARG A 96 -5.21 -2.37 9.26
C ARG A 96 -4.97 -3.48 10.27
N GLU A 97 -4.44 -4.63 9.83
CA GLU A 97 -4.21 -5.75 10.73
C GLU A 97 -3.23 -5.41 11.86
N ARG A 98 -2.24 -4.53 11.64
CA ARG A 98 -1.32 -4.07 12.69
C ARG A 98 -2.00 -3.16 13.70
N LEU A 99 -2.77 -2.18 13.21
CA LEU A 99 -3.48 -1.22 14.06
C LEU A 99 -4.60 -1.88 14.87
N GLU A 100 -5.26 -2.92 14.34
CA GLU A 100 -6.22 -3.71 15.12
C GLU A 100 -5.61 -4.33 16.39
N GLU A 101 -4.30 -4.63 16.36
CA GLU A 101 -3.54 -5.22 17.46
C GLU A 101 -2.66 -4.19 18.21
N GLU A 102 -2.81 -2.89 17.93
CA GLU A 102 -1.97 -1.78 18.44
C GLU A 102 -0.46 -1.94 18.19
N ASP A 103 -0.07 -2.67 17.15
CA ASP A 103 1.32 -2.85 16.76
C ASP A 103 1.81 -1.66 15.94
N GLU A 104 2.00 -0.50 16.59
CA GLU A 104 2.31 0.78 15.94
C GLU A 104 3.81 0.98 15.65
N HIS A 105 4.13 1.18 14.37
CA HIS A 105 5.47 1.53 13.91
C HIS A 105 5.44 2.67 12.90
N ALA A 106 6.49 3.50 12.89
CA ALA A 106 6.66 4.54 11.88
C ALA A 106 7.01 3.97 10.49
N LEU A 107 7.56 2.75 10.46
CA LEU A 107 7.95 2.00 9.27
C LEU A 107 7.66 0.52 9.49
N TYR A 108 7.00 -0.11 8.52
CA TYR A 108 6.83 -1.55 8.44
C TYR A 108 7.54 -2.09 7.20
N ASP A 109 8.35 -3.12 7.39
CA ASP A 109 8.94 -3.90 6.31
C ASP A 109 8.07 -5.14 6.07
N VAL A 110 7.26 -5.11 5.01
CA VAL A 110 6.29 -6.18 4.70
C VAL A 110 6.98 -7.24 3.84
N PRO A 111 7.11 -8.48 4.33
CA PRO A 111 7.79 -9.52 3.60
C PRO A 111 6.94 -10.03 2.43
N ALA A 112 7.59 -10.65 1.45
CA ALA A 112 6.95 -10.95 0.17
C ALA A 112 5.77 -11.93 0.30
N GLU A 113 5.84 -12.88 1.23
CA GLU A 113 4.77 -13.82 1.54
C GLU A 113 3.51 -13.11 2.06
N GLU A 114 3.65 -12.07 2.88
CA GLU A 114 2.51 -11.33 3.42
C GLU A 114 1.85 -10.47 2.34
N VAL A 115 2.65 -9.85 1.46
CA VAL A 115 2.13 -9.13 0.29
C VAL A 115 1.27 -10.06 -0.57
N LEU A 116 1.76 -11.27 -0.86
CA LEU A 116 1.04 -12.25 -1.68
C LEU A 116 -0.20 -12.81 -0.96
N ARG A 117 -0.13 -13.08 0.34
CA ARG A 117 -1.28 -13.51 1.16
C ARG A 117 -2.39 -12.47 1.12
N LEU A 118 -2.04 -11.20 1.28
CA LEU A 118 -3.00 -10.10 1.26
C LEU A 118 -3.56 -9.84 -0.14
N ALA A 119 -2.73 -9.98 -1.19
CA ALA A 119 -3.22 -9.92 -2.57
C ALA A 119 -4.31 -10.96 -2.82
N GLU A 120 -4.09 -12.21 -2.41
CA GLU A 120 -5.06 -13.30 -2.51
C GLU A 120 -6.33 -13.00 -1.68
N ALA A 121 -6.18 -12.57 -0.42
CA ALA A 121 -7.30 -12.22 0.44
C ALA A 121 -8.16 -11.08 -0.12
N LEU A 122 -7.58 -10.17 -0.92
CA LEU A 122 -8.26 -9.07 -1.59
C LEU A 122 -8.81 -9.45 -2.98
N GLY A 123 -8.63 -10.70 -3.44
CA GLY A 123 -9.05 -11.14 -4.76
C GLY A 123 -8.22 -10.54 -5.91
N ILE A 124 -6.99 -10.12 -5.61
CA ILE A 124 -6.04 -9.57 -6.58
C ILE A 124 -5.24 -10.74 -7.16
N GLY A 125 -5.55 -11.10 -8.41
CA GLY A 125 -4.93 -12.22 -9.14
C GLY A 125 -4.72 -11.95 -10.61
#